data_AF-R4SRJ3-F1
#
_entry.id   AF-R4SRJ3-F1
#
_cell.length_a   1.000
_cell.length_b   1.000
_cell.length_c   1.000
_cell.angle_alpha   90.00
_cell.angle_beta   90.00
_cell.angle_gamma   90.00
#
_symmetry.space_group_name_H-M   'P 1'
#
loop_
_entity.id
_entity.type
_entity.pdbx_description
1 polymer ?
#
loop_
_entity_poly.entity_id
_entity_poly.type
_entity_poly.pdbx_seq_one_letter_code
_entity_poly.pdbx_strand_id
1 'polypeptide(L)'
;MSVVSPSRPAALEASSRLFGVGVFAAALTVLLVRFLVPRPVAMADNGDGFRVLCGAGIPWKGKPEGFVHLAYTAPAGECDATYLLTQSWFARIARSIGGLLGLESTLSLVVLGVLTSVLAAAAVALIVVGLPYSRRVRGFAAVGLLLVVADSAFFGYFASVLGEGAAFLGLLLAVGGLLVSARPGWWRYAGLAVLLFGGVIAVNAKVQTLMILPLLALAALLVRPAGVHGLKRWVPVVFVIGALAGGTAYAQQTVEPAKLPDGSLAARPGDDSREINMFNTIFLTIVDGRHDTEADLEALGLPASFGQYAGNGWWHPKPATLDPEYPKYREQISRRNVIEYFATHPFRTVEILDRAAGDLLTARPPYLGSFDQSAGFAPEAQEYRVPIVSTATKLLAPLGFFALLPIWALIAWRGWKTRRTALGVVLGFLLAVAAGQFVLAALGDGLENVKHQVIALYCTLLGVVLAVVTFARPERSE
;
A
#
# COMPACT_ATOMS: atom_id res chain seq x y z
N MET A 1 -54.68 16.79 0.04
CA MET A 1 -53.38 16.10 0.23
C MET A 1 -52.27 17.09 -0.05
N SER A 2 -51.75 17.73 0.99
CA SER A 2 -50.60 18.63 0.89
C SER A 2 -49.33 17.79 0.77
N VAL A 3 -48.71 17.81 -0.41
CA VAL A 3 -47.40 17.20 -0.63
C VAL A 3 -46.39 17.98 0.20
N VAL A 4 -45.99 17.41 1.33
CA VAL A 4 -44.93 17.96 2.17
C VAL A 4 -43.63 17.88 1.37
N SER A 5 -43.24 19.01 0.78
CA SER A 5 -41.94 19.15 0.13
C SER A 5 -40.86 18.93 1.20
N PRO A 6 -39.85 18.08 0.96
CA PRO A 6 -38.80 17.83 1.93
C PRO A 6 -38.12 19.15 2.31
N SER A 7 -37.80 19.31 3.60
CA SER A 7 -37.02 20.44 4.08
C SER A 7 -35.71 20.51 3.27
N ARG A 8 -35.25 21.72 2.91
CA ARG A 8 -34.01 21.95 2.14
C ARG A 8 -32.80 21.08 2.57
N PRO A 9 -32.57 20.78 3.86
CA PRO A 9 -31.49 19.88 4.30
C PRO A 9 -31.65 18.43 3.81
N ALA A 10 -32.87 17.89 3.84
CA ALA A 10 -33.14 16.51 3.43
C ALA A 10 -32.97 16.31 1.91
N ALA A 11 -33.37 17.32 1.12
CA ALA A 11 -33.18 17.30 -0.33
C ALA A 11 -31.69 17.35 -0.72
N LEU A 12 -30.88 18.16 -0.04
CA LEU A 12 -29.42 18.23 -0.26
C LEU A 12 -28.71 16.93 0.13
N GLU A 13 -29.15 16.27 1.20
CA GLU A 13 -28.62 14.95 1.58
C GLU A 13 -28.96 13.86 0.57
N ALA A 14 -30.22 13.75 0.16
CA ALA A 14 -30.66 12.76 -0.84
C ALA A 14 -29.89 12.93 -2.16
N SER A 15 -29.70 14.18 -2.56
CA SER A 15 -28.93 14.59 -3.73
C SER A 15 -27.46 14.17 -3.67
N SER A 16 -26.82 14.31 -2.50
CA SER A 16 -25.43 13.86 -2.30
C SER A 16 -25.32 12.33 -2.28
N ARG A 17 -26.33 11.62 -1.75
CA ARG A 17 -26.37 10.14 -1.76
C ARG A 17 -26.49 9.59 -3.17
N LEU A 18 -27.43 10.12 -3.96
CA LEU A 18 -27.62 9.73 -5.36
C LEU A 18 -26.36 9.96 -6.19
N PHE A 19 -25.68 11.09 -5.98
CA PHE A 19 -24.40 11.35 -6.63
C PHE A 19 -23.33 10.33 -6.23
N GLY A 20 -23.22 9.99 -4.94
CA GLY A 20 -22.30 8.95 -4.45
C GLY A 20 -22.57 7.58 -5.08
N VAL A 21 -23.85 7.18 -5.18
CA VAL A 21 -24.25 5.93 -5.85
C VAL A 21 -23.88 5.95 -7.34
N GLY A 22 -24.09 7.08 -8.03
CA GLY A 22 -23.67 7.24 -9.42
C GLY A 22 -22.16 7.13 -9.61
N VAL A 23 -21.36 7.74 -8.73
CA VAL A 23 -19.90 7.62 -8.73
C VAL A 23 -19.47 6.18 -8.45
N PHE A 24 -20.09 5.49 -7.49
CA PHE A 24 -19.82 4.08 -7.20
C PHE A 24 -20.07 3.20 -8.42
N ALA A 25 -21.25 3.31 -9.05
CA ALA A 25 -21.60 2.51 -10.22
C ALA A 25 -20.63 2.75 -11.38
N ALA A 26 -20.33 4.03 -11.69
CA ALA A 26 -19.39 4.37 -12.75
C ALA A 26 -17.97 3.87 -12.46
N ALA A 27 -17.47 4.06 -11.23
CA ALA A 27 -16.17 3.57 -10.79
C ALA A 27 -16.08 2.05 -10.90
N LEU A 28 -17.09 1.33 -10.42
CA LEU A 28 -17.15 -0.13 -10.48
C LEU A 28 -17.14 -0.62 -11.93
N THR A 29 -17.96 -0.03 -12.80
CA THR A 29 -17.97 -0.38 -14.23
C THR A 29 -16.60 -0.17 -14.86
N VAL A 30 -15.95 0.97 -14.63
CA VAL A 30 -14.61 1.26 -15.17
C VAL A 30 -13.58 0.24 -14.68
N LEU A 31 -13.56 -0.06 -13.38
CA LEU A 31 -12.61 -1.01 -12.80
C LEU A 31 -12.85 -2.44 -13.29
N LEU A 32 -14.11 -2.88 -13.41
CA LEU A 32 -14.43 -4.21 -13.92
C LEU A 32 -14.11 -4.36 -15.41
N VAL A 33 -14.39 -3.35 -16.23
CA VAL A 33 -14.01 -3.35 -17.65
C VAL A 33 -12.49 -3.40 -17.78
N ARG A 34 -11.78 -2.55 -17.03
CA ARG A 34 -10.31 -2.53 -16.97
C ARG A 34 -9.72 -3.88 -16.58
N PHE A 35 -10.34 -4.55 -15.61
CA PHE A 35 -9.92 -5.84 -15.11
C PHE A 35 -10.13 -6.95 -16.14
N LEU A 36 -11.38 -7.11 -16.59
CA LEU A 36 -11.84 -8.31 -17.28
C LEU A 36 -11.70 -8.25 -18.80
N VAL A 37 -11.63 -7.05 -19.39
CA VAL A 37 -11.69 -6.87 -20.86
C VAL A 37 -10.33 -6.44 -21.41
N PRO A 38 -9.78 -7.12 -22.45
CA PRO A 38 -10.29 -8.34 -23.10
C PRO A 38 -10.04 -9.63 -22.31
N ARG A 39 -9.25 -9.55 -21.24
CA ARG A 39 -8.94 -10.69 -20.34
C ARG A 39 -8.57 -10.19 -18.95
N PRO A 40 -8.71 -11.02 -17.89
CA PRO A 40 -8.22 -10.68 -16.55
C PRO A 40 -6.75 -10.26 -16.53
N VAL A 41 -6.43 -9.29 -15.70
CA VAL A 41 -5.06 -8.85 -15.39
C VAL A 41 -4.84 -8.83 -13.89
N ALA A 42 -3.66 -9.25 -13.45
CA ALA A 42 -3.31 -9.43 -12.06
C ALA A 42 -1.80 -9.13 -11.88
N MET A 43 -1.23 -9.48 -10.73
CA MET A 43 0.21 -9.42 -10.50
C MET A 43 0.75 -10.81 -10.18
N ALA A 44 1.85 -11.18 -10.82
CA ALA A 44 2.55 -12.43 -10.57
C ALA A 44 3.12 -12.49 -9.15
N ASP A 45 3.34 -13.69 -8.64
CA ASP A 45 3.95 -13.89 -7.32
C ASP A 45 5.44 -13.59 -7.39
N ASN A 46 5.90 -12.65 -6.56
CA ASN A 46 7.31 -12.30 -6.45
C ASN A 46 8.06 -13.19 -5.43
N GLY A 47 7.40 -14.18 -4.85
CA GLY A 47 7.88 -15.01 -3.75
C GLY A 47 7.32 -14.62 -2.38
N ASP A 48 6.61 -13.49 -2.24
CA ASP A 48 5.92 -13.11 -0.98
C ASP A 48 4.51 -13.75 -0.87
N GLY A 49 3.96 -14.25 -1.98
CA GLY A 49 2.59 -14.72 -2.08
C GLY A 49 2.25 -15.87 -1.16
N PHE A 50 3.25 -16.67 -0.77
CA PHE A 50 3.07 -17.77 0.17
C PHE A 50 2.44 -17.31 1.49
N ARG A 51 2.76 -16.11 2.01
CA ARG A 51 2.22 -15.63 3.29
C ARG A 51 0.72 -15.39 3.19
N VAL A 52 0.28 -14.85 2.04
CA VAL A 52 -1.13 -14.60 1.78
C VAL A 52 -1.89 -15.91 1.58
N LEU A 53 -1.34 -16.81 0.76
CA LEU A 53 -1.91 -18.12 0.44
C LEU A 53 -2.00 -19.03 1.67
N CYS A 54 -0.91 -19.13 2.43
CA CYS A 54 -0.85 -19.85 3.70
C CYS A 54 -1.88 -19.29 4.69
N GLY A 55 -1.91 -17.96 4.82
CA GLY A 55 -2.93 -17.26 5.57
C GLY A 55 -4.35 -17.53 5.06
N ALA A 56 -4.56 -17.96 3.81
CA ALA A 56 -5.85 -18.36 3.26
C ALA A 56 -6.13 -19.88 3.34
N GLY A 57 -5.26 -20.64 4.02
CA GLY A 57 -5.35 -22.10 4.14
C GLY A 57 -5.02 -22.81 2.84
N ILE A 58 -4.10 -22.26 2.04
CA ILE A 58 -3.59 -22.83 0.80
C ILE A 58 -2.07 -23.02 0.98
N PRO A 59 -1.59 -24.25 1.20
CA PRO A 59 -0.16 -24.50 1.34
C PRO A 59 0.54 -24.27 -0.01
N TRP A 60 1.28 -23.18 -0.12
CA TRP A 60 2.03 -22.83 -1.32
C TRP A 60 3.51 -22.66 -0.99
N LYS A 61 4.38 -23.34 -1.73
CA LYS A 61 5.84 -23.25 -1.61
C LYS A 61 6.50 -22.86 -2.94
N GLY A 62 5.74 -22.19 -3.82
CA GLY A 62 6.25 -21.71 -5.10
C GLY A 62 7.39 -20.71 -4.91
N LYS A 63 8.31 -20.71 -5.88
CA LYS A 63 9.35 -19.68 -6.04
C LYS A 63 8.74 -18.45 -6.73
N PRO A 64 9.45 -17.31 -6.83
CA PRO A 64 8.99 -16.20 -7.68
C PRO A 64 8.65 -16.67 -9.10
N GLU A 65 7.58 -16.11 -9.67
CA GLU A 65 6.97 -16.57 -10.92
C GLU A 65 6.89 -15.42 -11.93
N GLY A 66 7.22 -15.70 -13.20
CA GLY A 66 7.06 -14.73 -14.27
C GLY A 66 5.61 -14.60 -14.77
N PHE A 67 4.73 -15.53 -14.43
CA PHE A 67 3.33 -15.54 -14.85
C PHE A 67 2.39 -15.37 -13.66
N VAL A 68 1.19 -14.86 -13.93
CA VAL A 68 0.10 -14.88 -12.96
C VAL A 68 -0.50 -16.28 -12.90
N HIS A 69 -0.79 -16.78 -11.69
CA HIS A 69 -1.71 -17.89 -11.51
C HIS A 69 -3.11 -17.36 -11.18
N LEU A 70 -4.07 -17.46 -12.12
CA LEU A 70 -5.44 -16.97 -11.89
C LEU A 70 -6.22 -17.84 -10.89
N ALA A 71 -5.76 -19.07 -10.66
CA ALA A 71 -6.34 -20.00 -9.71
C ALA A 71 -5.22 -20.68 -8.90
N TYR A 72 -5.35 -20.66 -7.58
CA TYR A 72 -4.51 -21.42 -6.67
C TYR A 72 -5.32 -22.55 -6.05
N THR A 73 -5.05 -23.77 -6.52
CA THR A 73 -5.62 -25.01 -6.00
C THR A 73 -4.47 -25.82 -5.42
N ALA A 74 -4.26 -25.76 -4.11
CA ALA A 74 -3.24 -26.56 -3.44
C ALA A 74 -3.88 -27.73 -2.69
N PRO A 75 -3.18 -28.88 -2.57
CA PRO A 75 -3.67 -30.02 -1.82
C PRO A 75 -3.85 -29.70 -0.33
N ALA A 76 -4.53 -30.60 0.39
CA ALA A 76 -4.53 -30.57 1.85
C ALA A 76 -3.09 -30.68 2.37
N GLY A 77 -2.74 -29.81 3.31
CA GLY A 77 -1.43 -29.76 3.94
C GLY A 77 -1.41 -28.65 4.98
N GLU A 78 -0.51 -28.77 5.95
CA GLU A 78 -0.35 -27.78 7.00
C GLU A 78 0.50 -26.61 6.50
N CYS A 79 0.06 -25.39 6.82
CA CYS A 79 0.82 -24.19 6.59
C CYS A 79 0.49 -23.18 7.70
N ASP A 80 1.50 -22.80 8.46
CA ASP A 80 1.35 -21.87 9.57
C ASP A 80 1.74 -20.47 9.09
N ALA A 81 0.73 -19.59 9.00
CA ALA A 81 0.97 -18.20 8.69
C ALA A 81 1.70 -17.57 9.88
N THR A 82 2.93 -17.11 9.64
CA THR A 82 3.79 -16.48 10.66
C THR A 82 3.48 -15.01 10.90
N TYR A 83 2.60 -14.44 10.07
CA TYR A 83 2.11 -13.09 10.17
C TYR A 83 0.70 -12.98 9.59
N LEU A 84 -0.19 -12.28 10.29
CA LEU A 84 -1.54 -12.07 9.80
C LEU A 84 -1.57 -10.88 8.83
N LEU A 85 -1.85 -11.18 7.57
CA LEU A 85 -2.01 -10.21 6.49
C LEU A 85 -3.49 -10.03 6.17
N THR A 86 -3.96 -8.80 6.08
CA THR A 86 -5.35 -8.51 5.67
C THR A 86 -5.65 -8.94 4.24
N GLN A 87 -4.62 -9.05 3.38
CA GLN A 87 -4.77 -9.68 2.06
C GLN A 87 -5.20 -11.15 2.16
N SER A 88 -4.74 -11.89 3.17
CA SER A 88 -5.20 -13.27 3.42
C SER A 88 -6.69 -13.33 3.74
N TRP A 89 -7.26 -12.30 4.38
CA TRP A 89 -8.69 -12.26 4.65
C TRP A 89 -9.49 -12.11 3.35
N PHE A 90 -9.05 -11.24 2.45
CA PHE A 90 -9.69 -11.11 1.13
C PHE A 90 -9.55 -12.40 0.32
N ALA A 91 -8.39 -13.07 0.37
CA ALA A 91 -8.20 -14.37 -0.25
C ALA A 91 -9.14 -15.43 0.35
N ARG A 92 -9.30 -15.51 1.68
CA ARG A 92 -10.29 -16.40 2.33
C ARG A 92 -11.72 -16.12 1.87
N ILE A 93 -12.13 -14.85 1.86
CA ILE A 93 -13.48 -14.46 1.41
C ILE A 93 -13.67 -14.83 -0.07
N ALA A 94 -12.69 -14.53 -0.93
CA ALA A 94 -12.75 -14.87 -2.34
C ALA A 94 -12.82 -16.39 -2.59
N ARG A 95 -12.08 -17.18 -1.80
CA ARG A 95 -12.18 -18.65 -1.81
C ARG A 95 -13.56 -19.13 -1.37
N SER A 96 -14.12 -18.58 -0.29
CA SER A 96 -15.47 -18.94 0.17
C SER A 96 -16.54 -18.61 -0.88
N ILE A 97 -16.45 -17.45 -1.52
CA ILE A 97 -17.34 -17.06 -2.63
C ILE A 97 -17.13 -18.02 -3.82
N GLY A 98 -15.88 -18.35 -4.15
CA GLY A 98 -15.55 -19.31 -5.20
C GLY A 98 -16.16 -20.69 -4.95
N GLY A 99 -16.15 -21.17 -3.71
CA GLY A 99 -16.80 -22.43 -3.32
C GLY A 99 -18.32 -22.43 -3.61
N LEU A 100 -19.00 -21.31 -3.37
CA LEU A 100 -20.42 -21.14 -3.74
C LEU A 100 -20.66 -21.16 -5.26
N LEU A 101 -19.61 -20.92 -6.06
CA LEU A 101 -19.63 -20.94 -7.53
C LEU A 101 -19.06 -22.25 -8.11
N GLY A 102 -18.83 -23.28 -7.28
CA GLY A 102 -18.32 -24.59 -7.70
C GLY A 102 -16.78 -24.68 -7.80
N LEU A 103 -16.04 -23.68 -7.33
CA LEU A 103 -14.58 -23.68 -7.24
C LEU A 103 -14.13 -24.16 -5.85
N GLU A 104 -14.47 -25.40 -5.50
CA GLU A 104 -14.12 -25.97 -4.20
C GLU A 104 -12.61 -25.91 -3.96
N SER A 105 -12.22 -25.53 -2.73
CA SER A 105 -10.81 -25.44 -2.28
C SER A 105 -9.88 -24.54 -3.12
N THR A 106 -10.41 -23.75 -4.05
CA THR A 106 -9.62 -22.96 -4.99
C THR A 106 -9.77 -21.47 -4.72
N LEU A 107 -8.65 -20.76 -4.60
CA LEU A 107 -8.67 -19.29 -4.65
C LEU A 107 -8.65 -18.84 -6.11
N SER A 108 -9.71 -18.16 -6.54
CA SER A 108 -9.75 -17.46 -7.83
C SER A 108 -9.34 -16.00 -7.68
N LEU A 109 -8.27 -15.59 -8.37
CA LEU A 109 -7.88 -14.18 -8.44
C LEU A 109 -8.91 -13.33 -9.19
N VAL A 110 -9.74 -13.94 -10.03
CA VAL A 110 -10.87 -13.25 -10.68
C VAL A 110 -11.90 -12.83 -9.63
N VAL A 111 -12.31 -13.75 -8.76
CA VAL A 111 -13.25 -13.44 -7.66
C VAL A 111 -12.65 -12.40 -6.70
N LEU A 112 -11.37 -12.55 -6.36
CA LEU A 112 -10.64 -11.58 -5.54
C LEU A 112 -10.63 -10.19 -6.18
N GLY A 113 -10.30 -10.09 -7.47
CA GLY A 113 -10.25 -8.82 -8.20
C GLY A 113 -11.61 -8.13 -8.33
N VAL A 114 -12.70 -8.89 -8.47
CA VAL A 114 -14.07 -8.34 -8.43
C VAL A 114 -14.39 -7.79 -7.04
N LEU A 115 -14.09 -8.55 -5.99
CA LEU A 115 -14.32 -8.13 -4.59
C LEU A 115 -13.56 -6.83 -4.28
N THR A 116 -12.27 -6.78 -4.61
CA THR A 116 -11.43 -5.60 -4.37
C THR A 116 -11.82 -4.41 -5.25
N SER A 117 -12.31 -4.65 -6.47
CA SER A 117 -12.88 -3.59 -7.33
C SER A 117 -14.14 -2.96 -6.73
N VAL A 118 -15.03 -3.76 -6.13
CA VAL A 118 -16.23 -3.24 -5.41
C VAL A 118 -15.81 -2.35 -4.25
N LEU A 119 -14.85 -2.79 -3.44
CA LEU A 119 -14.39 -2.02 -2.29
C LEU A 119 -13.63 -0.75 -2.73
N ALA A 120 -12.82 -0.81 -3.78
CA ALA A 120 -12.13 0.35 -4.34
C ALA A 120 -13.12 1.39 -4.90
N ALA A 121 -14.15 0.95 -5.64
CA ALA A 121 -15.20 1.82 -6.15
C ALA A 121 -15.99 2.49 -5.01
N ALA A 122 -16.30 1.74 -3.94
CA ALA A 122 -16.95 2.28 -2.75
C ALA A 122 -16.07 3.33 -2.06
N ALA A 123 -14.77 3.07 -1.94
CA ALA A 123 -13.83 4.02 -1.35
C ALA A 123 -13.71 5.31 -2.16
N VAL A 124 -13.61 5.24 -3.50
CA VAL A 124 -13.63 6.42 -4.38
C VAL A 124 -14.92 7.22 -4.19
N ALA A 125 -16.09 6.57 -4.17
CA ALA A 125 -17.36 7.24 -3.93
C ALA A 125 -17.41 7.94 -2.57
N LEU A 126 -16.92 7.28 -1.50
CA LEU A 126 -16.85 7.85 -0.15
C LEU A 126 -15.93 9.07 -0.08
N ILE A 127 -14.75 9.01 -0.69
CA ILE A 127 -13.82 10.16 -0.78
C ILE A 127 -14.54 11.34 -1.43
N VAL A 128 -15.17 11.11 -2.58
CA VAL A 128 -15.81 12.14 -3.38
C VAL A 128 -17.04 12.74 -2.66
N VAL A 129 -17.83 11.93 -1.96
CA VAL A 129 -18.95 12.39 -1.12
C VAL A 129 -18.46 13.19 0.10
N GLY A 130 -17.30 12.85 0.63
CA GLY A 130 -16.65 13.56 1.73
C GLY A 130 -16.06 14.92 1.37
N LEU A 131 -15.84 15.21 0.08
CA LEU A 131 -15.22 16.47 -0.37
C LEU A 131 -16.17 17.69 -0.27
N PRO A 132 -15.74 18.83 0.31
CA PRO A 132 -16.58 20.03 0.48
C PRO A 132 -16.63 20.92 -0.78
N TYR A 133 -16.68 20.33 -1.97
CA TYR A 133 -16.65 21.04 -3.25
C TYR A 133 -17.87 20.74 -4.12
N SER A 134 -18.04 21.52 -5.19
CA SER A 134 -19.12 21.31 -6.14
C SER A 134 -19.05 19.97 -6.86
N ARG A 135 -20.19 19.51 -7.39
CA ARG A 135 -20.28 18.22 -8.11
C ARG A 135 -19.29 18.10 -9.26
N ARG A 136 -18.99 19.19 -9.96
CA ARG A 136 -18.00 19.20 -11.06
C ARG A 136 -16.60 18.88 -10.55
N VAL A 137 -16.18 19.58 -9.48
CA VAL A 137 -14.88 19.38 -8.84
C VAL A 137 -14.78 17.97 -8.23
N ARG A 138 -15.85 17.51 -7.58
CA ARG A 138 -16.00 16.13 -7.10
C ARG A 138 -15.88 15.10 -8.22
N GLY A 139 -16.46 15.37 -9.40
CA GLY A 139 -16.34 14.54 -10.59
C GLY A 139 -14.89 14.48 -11.10
N PHE A 140 -14.19 15.62 -11.17
CA PHE A 140 -12.76 15.65 -11.51
C PHE A 140 -11.90 14.88 -10.50
N ALA A 141 -12.22 14.99 -9.20
CA ALA A 141 -11.56 14.20 -8.16
C ALA A 141 -11.80 12.69 -8.40
N ALA A 142 -13.04 12.29 -8.70
CA ALA A 142 -13.37 10.89 -8.98
C ALA A 142 -12.57 10.35 -10.17
N VAL A 143 -12.48 11.11 -11.27
CA VAL A 143 -11.68 10.73 -12.45
C VAL A 143 -10.19 10.62 -12.07
N GLY A 144 -9.63 11.62 -11.40
CA GLY A 144 -8.22 11.60 -10.97
C GLY A 144 -7.90 10.42 -10.06
N LEU A 145 -8.78 10.10 -9.10
CA LEU A 145 -8.63 8.94 -8.22
C LEU A 145 -8.70 7.63 -9.03
N LEU A 146 -9.66 7.50 -9.95
CA LEU A 146 -9.77 6.33 -10.82
C LEU A 146 -8.56 6.16 -11.73
N LEU A 147 -7.97 7.26 -12.22
CA LEU A 147 -6.72 7.21 -13.00
C LEU A 147 -5.57 6.63 -12.18
N VAL A 148 -5.51 6.90 -10.88
CA VAL A 148 -4.52 6.28 -9.99
C VAL A 148 -4.88 4.81 -9.72
N VAL A 149 -6.10 4.52 -9.30
CA VAL A 149 -6.52 3.15 -8.94
C VAL A 149 -6.43 2.17 -10.12
N ALA A 150 -6.84 2.61 -11.32
CA ALA A 150 -6.87 1.79 -12.53
C ALA A 150 -5.51 1.72 -13.24
N ASP A 151 -4.49 2.46 -12.77
CA ASP A 151 -3.20 2.52 -13.44
C ASP A 151 -2.50 1.15 -13.45
N SER A 152 -1.79 0.83 -14.53
CA SER A 152 -1.05 -0.41 -14.70
C SER A 152 0.03 -0.65 -13.63
N ALA A 153 0.49 0.37 -12.90
CA ALA A 153 1.38 0.20 -11.75
C ALA A 153 0.68 -0.31 -10.48
N PHE A 154 -0.63 -0.08 -10.33
CA PHE A 154 -1.35 -0.39 -9.08
C PHE A 154 -2.42 -1.49 -9.25
N PHE A 155 -3.13 -1.48 -10.38
CA PHE A 155 -4.36 -2.27 -10.53
C PHE A 155 -4.12 -3.77 -10.31
N GLY A 156 -3.02 -4.32 -10.86
CA GLY A 156 -2.67 -5.74 -10.74
C GLY A 156 -2.58 -6.23 -9.29
N TYR A 157 -2.17 -5.35 -8.34
CA TYR A 157 -2.04 -5.73 -6.93
C TYR A 157 -3.40 -6.00 -6.26
N PHE A 158 -4.48 -5.34 -6.69
CA PHE A 158 -5.83 -5.62 -6.15
C PHE A 158 -6.32 -7.04 -6.46
N ALA A 159 -5.77 -7.66 -7.50
CA ALA A 159 -6.04 -9.03 -7.91
C ALA A 159 -4.78 -9.90 -7.81
N SER A 160 -4.08 -9.85 -6.67
CA SER A 160 -2.83 -10.60 -6.45
C SER A 160 -2.79 -11.25 -5.07
N VAL A 161 -1.82 -12.15 -4.88
CA VAL A 161 -1.48 -12.74 -3.59
C VAL A 161 -0.47 -11.87 -2.81
N LEU A 162 -0.36 -10.59 -3.14
CA LEU A 162 0.60 -9.68 -2.53
C LEU A 162 -0.10 -8.69 -1.57
N GLY A 163 0.59 -8.29 -0.50
CA GLY A 163 0.02 -7.45 0.57
C GLY A 163 -0.28 -6.00 0.14
N GLU A 164 0.35 -5.53 -0.94
CA GLU A 164 0.24 -4.16 -1.46
C GLU A 164 -1.21 -3.82 -1.85
N GLY A 165 -1.96 -4.78 -2.39
CA GLY A 165 -3.38 -4.58 -2.76
C GLY A 165 -4.26 -4.22 -1.55
N ALA A 166 -4.07 -4.91 -0.43
CA ALA A 166 -4.73 -4.57 0.83
C ALA A 166 -4.29 -3.19 1.33
N ALA A 167 -3.01 -2.85 1.25
CA ALA A 167 -2.51 -1.54 1.68
C ALA A 167 -3.20 -0.41 0.90
N PHE A 168 -3.27 -0.50 -0.43
CA PHE A 168 -3.93 0.49 -1.28
C PHE A 168 -5.41 0.64 -0.93
N LEU A 169 -6.10 -0.48 -0.76
CA LEU A 169 -7.53 -0.48 -0.47
C LEU A 169 -7.82 0.11 0.92
N GLY A 170 -7.06 -0.31 1.93
CA GLY A 170 -7.17 0.21 3.28
C GLY A 170 -6.90 1.71 3.34
N LEU A 171 -5.88 2.20 2.61
CA LEU A 171 -5.57 3.63 2.52
C LEU A 171 -6.68 4.43 1.84
N LEU A 172 -7.26 3.95 0.74
CA LEU A 172 -8.41 4.60 0.11
C LEU A 172 -9.61 4.70 1.07
N LEU A 173 -9.93 3.60 1.75
CA LEU A 173 -11.03 3.55 2.72
C LEU A 173 -10.75 4.48 3.91
N ALA A 174 -9.53 4.48 4.44
CA ALA A 174 -9.13 5.38 5.52
C ALA A 174 -9.26 6.86 5.11
N VAL A 175 -8.84 7.22 3.90
CA VAL A 175 -9.02 8.59 3.36
C VAL A 175 -10.50 8.94 3.24
N GLY A 176 -11.32 8.04 2.68
CA GLY A 176 -12.77 8.22 2.61
C GLY A 176 -13.41 8.37 3.99
N GLY A 177 -13.02 7.55 4.95
CA GLY A 177 -13.46 7.60 6.34
C GLY A 177 -13.10 8.90 7.05
N LEU A 178 -11.88 9.40 6.88
CA LEU A 178 -11.45 10.70 7.42
C LEU A 178 -12.29 11.86 6.86
N LEU A 179 -12.56 11.87 5.55
CA LEU A 179 -13.36 12.92 4.91
C LEU A 179 -14.83 12.85 5.33
N VAL A 180 -15.43 11.65 5.30
CA VAL A 180 -16.85 11.44 5.62
C VAL A 180 -17.10 11.66 7.12
N SER A 181 -16.17 11.28 8.00
CA SER A 181 -16.30 11.48 9.45
C SER A 181 -16.32 12.95 9.87
N ALA A 182 -15.85 13.86 9.01
CA ALA A 182 -15.92 15.30 9.24
C ALA A 182 -17.34 15.88 9.04
N ARG A 183 -18.23 15.14 8.38
CA ARG A 183 -19.61 15.55 8.11
C ARG A 183 -20.48 15.42 9.38
N PRO A 184 -21.57 16.21 9.51
CA PRO A 184 -22.47 16.10 10.65
C PRO A 184 -23.40 14.87 10.55
N GLY A 185 -24.06 14.55 11.67
CA GLY A 185 -25.11 13.52 11.71
C GLY A 185 -24.59 12.09 11.58
N TRP A 186 -25.38 11.21 10.94
CA TRP A 186 -25.06 9.79 10.78
C TRP A 186 -23.79 9.55 9.94
N TRP A 187 -23.50 10.44 8.99
CA TRP A 187 -22.30 10.38 8.15
C TRP A 187 -21.01 10.38 8.98
N ARG A 188 -21.00 11.09 10.11
CA ARG A 188 -19.87 11.06 11.03
C ARG A 188 -19.51 9.64 11.44
N TYR A 189 -20.51 8.90 11.92
CA TYR A 189 -20.31 7.55 12.46
C TYR A 189 -20.07 6.54 11.35
N ALA A 190 -20.73 6.69 10.20
CA ALA A 190 -20.42 5.90 9.02
C ALA A 190 -18.95 6.10 8.58
N GLY A 191 -18.47 7.35 8.57
CA GLY A 191 -17.08 7.67 8.26
C GLY A 191 -16.10 7.08 9.28
N LEU A 192 -16.44 7.08 10.57
CA LEU A 192 -15.63 6.44 11.61
C LEU A 192 -15.61 4.91 11.50
N ALA A 193 -16.72 4.28 11.14
CA ALA A 193 -16.77 2.83 10.88
C ALA A 193 -15.92 2.46 9.66
N VAL A 194 -16.03 3.23 8.58
CA VAL A 194 -15.18 3.08 7.39
C VAL A 194 -13.71 3.31 7.73
N LEU A 195 -13.40 4.30 8.57
CA LEU A 195 -12.04 4.59 9.03
C LEU A 195 -11.45 3.43 9.84
N LEU A 196 -12.24 2.84 10.74
CA LEU A 196 -11.83 1.66 11.50
C LEU A 196 -11.56 0.48 10.57
N PHE A 197 -12.50 0.19 9.66
CA PHE A 197 -12.38 -0.92 8.71
C PHE A 197 -11.19 -0.74 7.77
N GLY A 198 -11.06 0.42 7.12
CA GLY A 198 -9.94 0.75 6.26
C GLY A 198 -8.61 0.81 7.00
N GLY A 199 -8.61 1.31 8.24
CA GLY A 199 -7.45 1.33 9.12
C GLY A 199 -6.94 -0.07 9.46
N VAL A 200 -7.83 -1.00 9.83
CA VAL A 200 -7.45 -2.40 10.12
C VAL A 200 -6.82 -3.03 8.89
N ILE A 201 -7.43 -2.84 7.72
CA ILE A 201 -6.92 -3.33 6.43
C ILE A 201 -5.52 -2.76 6.16
N ALA A 202 -5.36 -1.43 6.22
CA ALA A 202 -4.12 -0.75 5.86
C ALA A 202 -2.96 -1.09 6.81
N VAL A 203 -3.20 -1.06 8.12
CA VAL A 203 -2.17 -1.29 9.14
C VAL A 203 -1.61 -2.71 9.07
N ASN A 204 -2.48 -3.69 8.85
CA ASN A 204 -2.14 -5.12 8.81
C ASN A 204 -1.92 -5.65 7.38
N ALA A 205 -1.74 -4.76 6.39
CA ALA A 205 -1.49 -5.18 5.01
C ALA A 205 -0.10 -5.78 4.82
N LYS A 206 0.89 -5.29 5.59
CA LYS A 206 2.27 -5.78 5.61
C LYS A 206 2.94 -5.35 6.93
N VAL A 207 4.06 -5.98 7.31
CA VAL A 207 4.79 -5.57 8.52
C VAL A 207 5.22 -4.08 8.43
N GLN A 208 5.67 -3.64 7.24
CA GLN A 208 6.03 -2.24 7.01
C GLN A 208 4.87 -1.26 7.13
N THR A 209 3.61 -1.69 6.98
CA THR A 209 2.45 -0.80 7.08
C THR A 209 2.00 -0.53 8.51
N LEU A 210 2.62 -1.18 9.52
CA LEU A 210 2.35 -0.89 10.93
C LEU A 210 2.62 0.57 11.30
N MET A 211 3.55 1.25 10.61
CA MET A 211 3.79 2.68 10.82
C MET A 211 2.58 3.57 10.47
N ILE A 212 1.59 3.06 9.72
CA ILE A 212 0.36 3.79 9.40
C ILE A 212 -0.48 4.01 10.66
N LEU A 213 -0.42 3.12 11.65
CA LEU A 213 -1.23 3.19 12.87
C LEU A 213 -1.08 4.53 13.62
N PRO A 214 0.12 4.96 14.06
CA PRO A 214 0.28 6.24 14.76
C PRO A 214 -0.07 7.44 13.87
N LEU A 215 0.21 7.38 12.56
CA LEU A 215 -0.12 8.44 11.62
C LEU A 215 -1.62 8.59 11.41
N LEU A 216 -2.35 7.47 11.30
CA LEU A 216 -3.79 7.44 11.15
C LEU A 216 -4.49 7.88 12.44
N ALA A 217 -3.96 7.47 13.60
CA ALA A 217 -4.46 7.93 14.90
C ALA A 217 -4.32 9.45 15.02
N LEU A 218 -3.15 10.01 14.69
CA LEU A 218 -2.95 11.46 14.67
C LEU A 218 -3.89 12.15 13.68
N ALA A 219 -4.04 11.63 12.46
CA ALA A 219 -4.96 12.17 11.48
C ALA A 219 -6.41 12.18 11.99
N ALA A 220 -6.89 11.07 12.57
CA ALA A 220 -8.23 10.97 13.13
C ALA A 220 -8.48 11.99 14.25
N LEU A 221 -7.47 12.22 15.11
CA LEU A 221 -7.53 13.25 16.17
C LEU A 221 -7.55 14.68 15.61
N LEU A 222 -6.87 14.93 14.50
CA LEU A 222 -6.79 16.24 13.86
C LEU A 222 -8.05 16.59 13.06
N VAL A 223 -8.86 15.62 12.62
CA VAL A 223 -10.13 15.88 11.94
C VAL A 223 -11.09 16.66 12.84
N ARG A 224 -11.70 17.69 12.26
CA ARG A 224 -12.66 18.60 12.92
C ARG A 224 -14.06 18.37 12.37
N PRO A 225 -14.89 17.58 13.05
CA PRO A 225 -16.25 17.31 12.60
C PRO A 225 -17.13 18.55 12.75
N ALA A 226 -17.97 18.82 11.75
CA ALA A 226 -18.88 19.95 11.74
C ALA A 226 -19.96 19.82 12.83
N GLY A 227 -20.21 20.91 13.57
CA GLY A 227 -21.28 20.98 14.57
C GLY A 227 -21.07 20.14 15.84
N VAL A 228 -19.86 19.61 16.09
CA VAL A 228 -19.56 18.83 17.30
C VAL A 228 -18.34 19.37 18.03
N HIS A 229 -18.52 19.65 19.33
CA HIS A 229 -17.51 20.25 20.19
C HIS A 229 -17.30 19.44 21.48
N GLY A 230 -16.24 19.76 22.22
CA GLY A 230 -15.93 19.16 23.51
C GLY A 230 -15.67 17.64 23.45
N LEU A 231 -16.03 16.93 24.52
CA LEU A 231 -15.73 15.50 24.69
C LEU A 231 -16.41 14.61 23.63
N LYS A 232 -17.60 15.01 23.13
CA LYS A 232 -18.34 14.31 22.06
C LYS A 232 -17.54 14.23 20.75
N ARG A 233 -16.57 15.15 20.55
CA ARG A 233 -15.64 15.07 19.42
C ARG A 233 -14.66 13.91 19.57
N TRP A 234 -14.15 13.68 20.77
CA TRP A 234 -13.00 12.81 21.04
C TRP A 234 -13.38 11.37 21.32
N VAL A 235 -14.45 11.11 22.07
CA VAL A 235 -14.80 9.74 22.52
C VAL A 235 -14.90 8.74 21.37
N PRO A 236 -15.63 9.01 20.26
CA PRO A 236 -15.72 8.04 19.17
C PRO A 236 -14.37 7.81 18.46
N VAL A 237 -13.53 8.85 18.39
CA VAL A 237 -12.21 8.76 17.75
C VAL A 237 -11.26 7.94 18.60
N VAL A 238 -11.25 8.16 19.92
CA VAL A 238 -10.44 7.37 20.87
C VAL A 238 -10.89 5.91 20.85
N PHE A 239 -12.19 5.64 20.76
CA PHE A 239 -12.70 4.28 20.59
C PHE A 239 -12.19 3.65 19.29
N VAL A 240 -12.25 4.35 18.15
CA VAL A 240 -11.71 3.83 16.87
C VAL A 240 -10.22 3.56 16.97
N ILE A 241 -9.43 4.44 17.59
CA ILE A 241 -7.99 4.25 17.78
C ILE A 241 -7.71 3.04 18.68
N GLY A 242 -8.42 2.94 19.81
CA GLY A 242 -8.30 1.82 20.75
C GLY A 242 -8.70 0.49 20.11
N ALA A 243 -9.81 0.46 19.36
CA ALA A 243 -10.26 -0.72 18.64
C ALA A 243 -9.29 -1.12 17.52
N LEU A 244 -8.73 -0.14 16.80
CA LEU A 244 -7.74 -0.39 15.76
C LEU A 244 -6.43 -0.94 16.35
N ALA A 245 -5.91 -0.31 17.40
CA ALA A 245 -4.67 -0.73 18.05
C ALA A 245 -4.83 -2.09 18.76
N GLY A 246 -5.91 -2.25 19.54
CA GLY A 246 -6.23 -3.49 20.23
C GLY A 246 -6.55 -4.64 19.27
N GLY A 247 -7.32 -4.37 18.21
CA GLY A 247 -7.63 -5.35 17.17
C GLY A 247 -6.39 -5.79 16.38
N THR A 248 -5.50 -4.85 16.06
CA THR A 248 -4.19 -5.15 15.45
C THR A 248 -3.33 -5.98 16.38
N ALA A 249 -3.17 -5.58 17.64
CA ALA A 249 -2.38 -6.33 18.62
C ALA A 249 -2.93 -7.76 18.81
N TYR A 250 -4.25 -7.91 18.95
CA TYR A 250 -4.91 -9.20 19.07
C TYR A 250 -4.69 -10.07 17.82
N ALA A 251 -4.95 -9.53 16.61
CA ALA A 251 -4.77 -10.26 15.36
C ALA A 251 -3.34 -10.77 15.16
N GLN A 252 -2.33 -10.00 15.60
CA GLN A 252 -0.93 -10.40 15.50
C GLN A 252 -0.48 -11.38 16.59
N GLN A 253 -1.25 -11.53 17.68
CA GLN A 253 -0.99 -12.54 18.71
C GLN A 253 -1.62 -13.90 18.39
N THR A 254 -2.58 -13.95 17.46
CA THR A 254 -3.27 -15.21 17.07
C THR A 254 -2.51 -16.07 16.07
N VAL A 255 -1.37 -15.60 15.58
CA VAL A 255 -0.52 -16.33 14.63
C VAL A 255 0.71 -16.91 15.33
N GLU A 256 1.16 -18.07 14.86
CA GLU A 256 2.38 -18.67 15.40
C GLU A 256 3.59 -17.79 15.09
N PRO A 257 4.52 -17.62 16.05
CA PRO A 257 5.74 -16.89 15.78
C PRO A 257 6.57 -17.59 14.70
N ALA A 258 7.13 -16.80 13.78
CA ALA A 258 8.00 -17.32 12.73
C ALA A 258 9.23 -18.04 13.30
N LYS A 259 9.68 -19.13 12.67
CA LYS A 259 10.99 -19.72 12.98
C LYS A 259 12.09 -18.88 12.34
N LEU A 260 13.07 -18.49 13.15
CA LEU A 260 14.27 -17.78 12.73
C LEU A 260 15.26 -18.76 12.07
N PRO A 261 16.24 -18.28 11.28
CA PRO A 261 17.17 -19.18 10.59
C PRO A 261 18.09 -19.97 11.54
N ASP A 262 18.18 -19.57 12.82
CA ASP A 262 18.87 -20.30 13.88
C ASP A 262 18.00 -21.35 14.60
N GLY A 263 16.75 -21.53 14.16
CA GLY A 263 15.79 -22.47 14.74
C GLY A 263 14.98 -21.94 15.93
N SER A 264 15.27 -20.72 16.41
CA SER A 264 14.51 -20.08 17.49
C SER A 264 13.18 -19.48 16.98
N LEU A 265 12.29 -19.10 17.90
CA LEU A 265 11.02 -18.46 17.56
C LEU A 265 11.15 -16.94 17.56
N ALA A 266 10.56 -16.30 16.55
CA ALA A 266 10.47 -14.86 16.41
C ALA A 266 9.82 -14.21 17.64
N ALA A 267 10.45 -13.17 18.19
CA ALA A 267 9.86 -12.42 19.29
C ALA A 267 8.77 -11.46 18.81
N ARG A 268 8.85 -11.01 17.55
CA ARG A 268 7.91 -10.09 16.93
C ARG A 268 7.56 -10.52 15.50
N PRO A 269 6.39 -10.11 15.01
CA PRO A 269 6.05 -10.19 13.60
C PRO A 269 7.13 -9.67 12.64
N GLY A 270 7.48 -10.47 11.63
CA GLY A 270 8.47 -10.13 10.60
C GLY A 270 9.93 -10.34 10.98
N ASP A 271 10.20 -10.97 12.13
CA ASP A 271 11.59 -11.22 12.57
C ASP A 271 12.34 -12.19 11.66
N ASP A 272 11.61 -13.11 11.02
CA ASP A 272 12.09 -14.02 9.98
C ASP A 272 12.70 -13.32 8.75
N SER A 273 12.31 -12.08 8.51
CA SER A 273 12.72 -11.30 7.35
C SER A 273 13.86 -10.32 7.67
N ARG A 274 14.26 -10.20 8.95
CA ARG A 274 15.21 -9.17 9.39
C ARG A 274 16.59 -9.32 8.76
N GLU A 275 17.12 -10.54 8.75
CA GLU A 275 18.44 -10.82 8.16
C GLU A 275 18.41 -10.59 6.65
N ILE A 276 17.37 -11.10 5.98
CA ILE A 276 17.13 -10.93 4.55
C ILE A 276 17.16 -9.44 4.16
N ASN A 277 16.41 -8.62 4.91
CA ASN A 277 16.31 -7.19 4.65
C ASN A 277 17.65 -6.46 4.85
N MET A 278 18.42 -6.80 5.88
CA MET A 278 19.73 -6.20 6.13
C MET A 278 20.77 -6.66 5.12
N PHE A 279 20.76 -7.93 4.77
CA PHE A 279 21.57 -8.47 3.69
C PHE A 279 21.30 -7.72 2.39
N ASN A 280 20.02 -7.58 2.02
CA ASN A 280 19.64 -6.86 0.81
C ASN A 280 20.06 -5.38 0.89
N THR A 281 19.85 -4.71 2.01
CA THR A 281 20.29 -3.31 2.17
C THR A 281 21.80 -3.16 1.97
N ILE A 282 22.59 -4.07 2.52
CA ILE A 282 24.05 -4.04 2.36
C ILE A 282 24.45 -4.31 0.91
N PHE A 283 24.06 -5.44 0.35
CA PHE A 283 24.61 -5.91 -0.94
C PHE A 283 23.93 -5.30 -2.17
N LEU A 284 22.80 -4.61 -2.00
CA LEU A 284 22.02 -4.08 -3.12
C LEU A 284 21.89 -2.56 -3.09
N THR A 285 22.02 -1.96 -1.90
CA THR A 285 21.91 -0.51 -1.73
C THR A 285 23.25 0.13 -1.45
N ILE A 286 23.94 -0.33 -0.41
CA ILE A 286 25.20 0.27 0.04
C ILE A 286 26.33 -0.15 -0.90
N VAL A 287 26.58 -1.47 -0.97
CA VAL A 287 27.61 -2.10 -1.80
C VAL A 287 27.06 -2.29 -3.22
N ASP A 288 26.89 -1.18 -3.93
CA ASP A 288 26.25 -1.15 -5.26
C ASP A 288 27.20 -1.42 -6.43
N GLY A 289 28.50 -1.59 -6.16
CA GLY A 289 29.54 -1.85 -7.15
C GLY A 289 29.86 -0.66 -8.07
N ARG A 290 29.27 0.52 -7.83
CA ARG A 290 29.49 1.75 -8.60
C ARG A 290 30.36 2.77 -7.87
N HIS A 291 30.46 2.64 -6.55
CA HIS A 291 31.23 3.50 -5.68
C HIS A 291 32.34 2.72 -4.99
N ASP A 292 33.04 3.36 -4.04
CA ASP A 292 34.13 2.76 -3.27
C ASP A 292 33.62 1.61 -2.39
N THR A 293 33.58 0.44 -3.01
CA THR A 293 33.03 -0.78 -2.43
C THR A 293 33.89 -1.27 -1.26
N GLU A 294 35.21 -1.03 -1.31
CA GLU A 294 36.11 -1.44 -0.25
C GLU A 294 35.90 -0.58 1.00
N ALA A 295 35.80 0.74 0.85
CA ALA A 295 35.47 1.64 1.95
C ALA A 295 34.08 1.36 2.54
N ASP A 296 33.07 1.11 1.68
CA ASP A 296 31.71 0.77 2.13
C ASP A 296 31.68 -0.54 2.93
N LEU A 297 32.43 -1.56 2.51
CA LEU A 297 32.57 -2.83 3.24
C LEU A 297 33.35 -2.66 4.56
N GLU A 298 34.45 -1.90 4.55
CA GLU A 298 35.24 -1.60 5.74
C GLU A 298 34.38 -0.89 6.80
N ALA A 299 33.61 0.11 6.40
CA ALA A 299 32.70 0.83 7.28
C ALA A 299 31.59 -0.07 7.88
N LEU A 300 31.21 -1.12 7.15
CA LEU A 300 30.28 -2.15 7.62
C LEU A 300 30.98 -3.30 8.38
N GLY A 301 32.30 -3.27 8.55
CA GLY A 301 33.05 -4.35 9.20
C GLY A 301 33.02 -5.68 8.44
N LEU A 302 32.85 -5.62 7.11
CA LEU A 302 32.82 -6.76 6.21
C LEU A 302 34.16 -6.88 5.45
N PRO A 303 34.56 -8.09 5.01
CA PRO A 303 35.82 -8.27 4.32
C PRO A 303 35.73 -7.72 2.89
N ALA A 304 36.84 -7.18 2.36
CA ALA A 304 36.90 -6.66 0.99
C ALA A 304 36.52 -7.72 -0.07
N SER A 305 36.75 -9.01 0.21
CA SER A 305 36.35 -10.14 -0.64
C SER A 305 34.84 -10.19 -0.90
N PHE A 306 34.01 -9.61 -0.02
CA PHE A 306 32.56 -9.57 -0.19
C PHE A 306 32.11 -8.58 -1.27
N GLY A 307 33.00 -7.75 -1.81
CA GLY A 307 32.71 -6.87 -2.95
C GLY A 307 32.27 -7.64 -4.21
N GLN A 308 32.66 -8.91 -4.34
CA GLN A 308 32.20 -9.78 -5.44
C GLN A 308 30.68 -10.07 -5.40
N TYR A 309 30.02 -9.79 -4.28
CA TYR A 309 28.58 -9.96 -4.07
C TYR A 309 27.79 -8.66 -4.23
N ALA A 310 28.43 -7.57 -4.63
CA ALA A 310 27.74 -6.32 -4.95
C ALA A 310 26.67 -6.56 -6.04
N GLY A 311 25.43 -6.15 -5.76
CA GLY A 311 24.27 -6.38 -6.61
C GLY A 311 23.62 -7.78 -6.46
N ASN A 312 24.17 -8.68 -5.63
CA ASN A 312 23.61 -10.01 -5.41
C ASN A 312 22.73 -10.01 -4.15
N GLY A 313 21.41 -10.06 -4.35
CA GLY A 313 20.45 -10.10 -3.25
C GLY A 313 20.36 -11.48 -2.60
N TRP A 314 19.59 -11.59 -1.52
CA TRP A 314 19.46 -12.84 -0.74
C TRP A 314 19.06 -14.06 -1.59
N TRP A 315 18.18 -13.84 -2.57
CA TRP A 315 17.67 -14.89 -3.47
C TRP A 315 18.48 -15.04 -4.76
N HIS A 316 19.58 -14.31 -4.93
CA HIS A 316 20.44 -14.43 -6.10
C HIS A 316 21.06 -15.84 -6.16
N PRO A 317 21.34 -16.42 -7.35
CA PRO A 317 21.97 -17.74 -7.45
C PRO A 317 23.38 -17.83 -6.83
N LYS A 318 24.02 -16.68 -6.61
CA LYS A 318 25.35 -16.55 -5.98
C LYS A 318 25.33 -15.45 -4.89
N PRO A 319 24.59 -15.63 -3.79
CA PRO A 319 24.56 -14.67 -2.68
C PRO A 319 25.78 -14.89 -1.76
N ALA A 320 26.16 -13.84 -1.01
CA ALA A 320 27.21 -13.94 0.00
C ALA A 320 26.90 -14.98 1.09
N THR A 321 25.63 -15.38 1.30
CA THR A 321 25.25 -16.46 2.23
C THR A 321 25.83 -17.83 1.87
N LEU A 322 26.30 -18.03 0.64
CA LEU A 322 26.99 -19.25 0.21
C LEU A 322 28.51 -19.19 0.39
N ASP A 323 29.07 -18.03 0.76
CA ASP A 323 30.49 -17.89 1.04
C ASP A 323 30.86 -18.62 2.36
N PRO A 324 31.92 -19.45 2.39
CA PRO A 324 32.38 -20.11 3.61
C PRO A 324 32.71 -19.17 4.79
N GLU A 325 33.04 -17.92 4.52
CA GLU A 325 33.32 -16.90 5.54
C GLU A 325 32.07 -16.19 6.06
N TYR A 326 30.92 -16.29 5.38
CA TYR A 326 29.67 -15.65 5.79
C TYR A 326 29.30 -15.87 7.26
N PRO A 327 29.41 -17.09 7.83
CA PRO A 327 29.10 -17.31 9.25
C PRO A 327 29.93 -16.45 10.21
N LYS A 328 31.17 -16.08 9.84
CA LYS A 328 32.04 -15.21 10.67
C LYS A 328 31.56 -13.76 10.70
N TYR A 329 30.87 -13.33 9.65
CA TYR A 329 30.45 -11.94 9.42
C TYR A 329 28.94 -11.72 9.56
N ARG A 330 28.19 -12.76 9.95
CA ARG A 330 26.73 -12.73 9.99
C ARG A 330 26.19 -11.71 11.01
N GLU A 331 26.90 -11.47 12.11
CA GLU A 331 26.49 -10.49 13.13
C GLU A 331 26.61 -9.03 12.63
N GLN A 332 27.52 -8.78 11.69
CA GLN A 332 27.73 -7.48 11.05
C GLN A 332 26.58 -7.15 10.08
N ILE A 333 25.85 -8.16 9.59
CA ILE A 333 24.64 -8.01 8.78
C ILE A 333 23.45 -7.73 9.70
N SER A 334 23.48 -6.55 10.33
CA SER A 334 22.52 -6.16 11.34
C SER A 334 22.00 -4.73 11.15
N ARG A 335 20.78 -4.48 11.65
CA ARG A 335 20.16 -3.15 11.63
C ARG A 335 21.00 -2.08 12.30
N ARG A 336 21.70 -2.44 13.38
CA ARG A 336 22.54 -1.50 14.11
C ARG A 336 23.63 -0.97 13.18
N ASN A 337 24.34 -1.88 12.52
CA ASN A 337 25.45 -1.55 11.64
C ASN A 337 24.98 -0.74 10.42
N VAL A 338 23.86 -1.13 9.80
CA VAL A 338 23.26 -0.39 8.68
C VAL A 338 22.83 1.04 9.09
N ILE A 339 22.19 1.20 10.26
CA ILE A 339 21.80 2.52 10.78
C ILE A 339 23.04 3.38 11.07
N GLU A 340 24.06 2.78 11.68
CA GLU A 340 25.33 3.45 12.00
C GLU A 340 26.06 3.89 10.73
N TYR A 341 26.09 3.05 9.70
CA TYR A 341 26.61 3.40 8.37
C TYR A 341 25.88 4.62 7.81
N PHE A 342 24.54 4.60 7.74
CA PHE A 342 23.78 5.73 7.18
C PHE A 342 23.97 7.04 7.97
N ALA A 343 24.14 6.95 9.29
CA ALA A 343 24.36 8.12 10.15
C ALA A 343 25.77 8.71 10.00
N THR A 344 26.78 7.86 9.78
CA THR A 344 28.19 8.26 9.63
C THR A 344 28.57 8.61 8.19
N HIS A 345 27.76 8.22 7.20
CA HIS A 345 27.99 8.47 5.77
C HIS A 345 26.86 9.30 5.13
N PRO A 346 26.58 10.53 5.60
CA PRO A 346 25.40 11.29 5.19
C PRO A 346 25.34 11.58 3.69
N PHE A 347 26.47 11.80 3.02
CA PHE A 347 26.50 12.02 1.57
C PHE A 347 26.09 10.76 0.79
N ARG A 348 26.64 9.59 1.17
CA ARG A 348 26.24 8.28 0.60
C ARG A 348 24.76 8.01 0.85
N THR A 349 24.27 8.30 2.05
CA THR A 349 22.85 8.17 2.40
C THR A 349 21.96 9.02 1.49
N VAL A 350 22.35 10.27 1.20
CA VAL A 350 21.59 11.14 0.29
C VAL A 350 21.59 10.59 -1.14
N GLU A 351 22.72 10.09 -1.64
CA GLU A 351 22.81 9.46 -2.98
C GLU A 351 21.93 8.22 -3.09
N ILE A 352 21.93 7.38 -2.04
CA ILE A 352 21.06 6.20 -1.94
C ILE A 352 19.59 6.61 -1.98
N LEU A 353 19.21 7.63 -1.21
CA LEU A 353 17.83 8.10 -1.20
C LEU A 353 17.44 8.76 -2.53
N ASP A 354 18.34 9.47 -3.21
CA ASP A 354 18.06 10.07 -4.52
C ASP A 354 17.81 8.99 -5.59
N ARG A 355 18.63 7.93 -5.61
CA ARG A 355 18.38 6.75 -6.43
C ARG A 355 17.03 6.11 -6.09
N ALA A 356 16.75 5.94 -4.81
CA ALA A 356 15.48 5.40 -4.34
C ALA A 356 14.28 6.28 -4.75
N ALA A 357 14.47 7.60 -4.89
CA ALA A 357 13.43 8.49 -5.42
C ALA A 357 13.16 8.23 -6.90
N GLY A 358 14.20 7.92 -7.69
CA GLY A 358 14.06 7.45 -9.06
C GLY A 358 13.35 6.09 -9.17
N ASP A 359 13.68 5.16 -8.27
CA ASP A 359 13.00 3.85 -8.17
C ASP A 359 11.50 4.03 -7.87
N LEU A 360 11.16 4.87 -6.89
CA LEU A 360 9.78 5.18 -6.51
C LEU A 360 9.01 5.73 -7.72
N LEU A 361 9.61 6.65 -8.48
CA LEU A 361 8.98 7.28 -9.63
C LEU A 361 8.89 6.34 -10.85
N THR A 362 9.76 5.33 -10.95
CA THR A 362 9.68 4.29 -11.99
C THR A 362 8.37 3.49 -11.91
N ALA A 363 7.75 3.45 -10.72
CA ALA A 363 6.42 2.94 -10.42
C ALA A 363 6.20 1.44 -10.58
N ARG A 364 6.93 0.76 -11.46
CA ARG A 364 6.69 -0.64 -11.76
C ARG A 364 8.00 -1.44 -11.90
N PRO A 365 8.18 -2.51 -11.10
CA PRO A 365 9.31 -3.42 -11.27
C PRO A 365 9.17 -4.20 -12.59
N PRO A 366 10.26 -4.44 -13.35
CA PRO A 366 10.17 -5.10 -14.65
C PRO A 366 9.86 -6.61 -14.57
N TYR A 367 10.19 -7.27 -13.45
CA TYR A 367 10.09 -8.71 -13.28
C TYR A 367 8.69 -9.21 -12.88
N LEU A 368 7.73 -8.31 -12.60
CA LEU A 368 6.36 -8.71 -12.24
C LEU A 368 5.47 -8.77 -13.48
N GLY A 369 5.15 -9.99 -13.90
CA GLY A 369 4.20 -10.26 -14.96
C GLY A 369 2.76 -9.95 -14.58
N SER A 370 1.93 -9.66 -15.58
CA SER A 370 0.51 -9.31 -15.39
C SER A 370 -0.49 -10.25 -16.04
N PHE A 371 0.00 -11.28 -16.71
CA PHE A 371 -0.81 -12.22 -17.47
C PHE A 371 -0.56 -13.65 -17.02
N ASP A 372 -1.62 -14.45 -17.11
CA ASP A 372 -1.55 -15.90 -16.97
C ASP A 372 -0.87 -16.53 -18.19
N GLN A 373 -0.25 -17.70 -17.99
CA GLN A 373 0.46 -18.41 -19.07
C GLN A 373 -0.44 -18.70 -20.28
N SER A 374 -1.73 -19.00 -20.05
CA SER A 374 -2.71 -19.26 -21.12
C SER A 374 -2.97 -18.05 -22.01
N ALA A 375 -2.56 -16.84 -21.60
CA ALA A 375 -2.70 -15.62 -22.38
C ALA A 375 -1.77 -15.58 -23.60
N GLY A 376 -0.76 -16.45 -23.67
CA GLY A 376 0.19 -16.57 -24.79
C GLY A 376 1.28 -15.49 -24.83
N PHE A 377 1.47 -14.74 -23.74
CA PHE A 377 2.55 -13.78 -23.60
C PHE A 377 3.83 -14.44 -23.05
N ALA A 378 4.97 -13.75 -23.18
CA ALA A 378 6.21 -14.16 -22.54
C ALA A 378 6.12 -14.05 -21.00
N PRO A 379 6.95 -14.78 -20.23
CA PRO A 379 7.10 -14.55 -18.80
C PRO A 379 7.42 -13.08 -18.54
N GLU A 380 6.97 -12.56 -17.40
CA GLU A 380 7.16 -11.18 -16.92
C GLU A 380 6.47 -10.12 -17.81
N ALA A 381 5.67 -10.53 -18.80
CA ALA A 381 4.96 -9.62 -19.66
C ALA A 381 3.99 -8.71 -18.88
N GLN A 382 4.10 -7.42 -19.17
CA GLN A 382 3.40 -6.35 -18.47
C GLN A 382 2.21 -5.83 -19.27
N GLU A 383 1.08 -5.63 -18.60
CA GLU A 383 -0.08 -4.94 -19.19
C GLU A 383 0.09 -3.41 -19.16
N TYR A 384 -0.41 -2.71 -20.17
CA TYR A 384 -0.35 -1.24 -20.27
C TYR A 384 -1.71 -0.64 -20.69
N ARG A 385 -2.83 -1.18 -20.18
CA ARG A 385 -4.17 -0.70 -20.60
C ARG A 385 -4.47 0.72 -20.14
N VAL A 386 -4.00 1.06 -18.94
CA VAL A 386 -4.13 2.41 -18.37
C VAL A 386 -2.78 2.79 -17.75
N PRO A 387 -1.77 3.19 -18.53
CA PRO A 387 -0.44 3.50 -18.03
C PRO A 387 -0.26 5.02 -17.95
N ILE A 388 -1.17 5.73 -17.29
CA ILE A 388 -1.25 7.19 -17.39
C ILE A 388 -0.34 7.84 -16.35
N VAL A 389 -0.60 7.57 -15.07
CA VAL A 389 0.16 8.19 -13.99
C VAL A 389 1.53 7.53 -13.84
N SER A 390 1.64 6.23 -14.08
CA SER A 390 2.94 5.53 -14.05
C SER A 390 3.87 5.94 -15.19
N THR A 391 3.35 6.19 -16.40
CA THR A 391 4.19 6.73 -17.48
C THR A 391 4.66 8.14 -17.13
N ALA A 392 3.79 8.99 -16.59
CA ALA A 392 4.17 10.34 -16.18
C ALA A 392 5.26 10.33 -15.09
N THR A 393 5.15 9.48 -14.07
CA THR A 393 6.18 9.38 -13.02
C THR A 393 7.46 8.76 -13.57
N LYS A 394 7.37 7.76 -14.45
CA LYS A 394 8.54 7.13 -15.08
C LYS A 394 9.35 8.12 -15.92
N LEU A 395 8.70 9.07 -16.60
CA LEU A 395 9.39 10.16 -17.30
C LEU A 395 10.14 11.10 -16.34
N LEU A 396 9.66 11.24 -15.11
CA LEU A 396 10.29 12.04 -14.06
C LEU A 396 11.33 11.26 -13.25
N ALA A 397 11.36 9.93 -13.34
CA ALA A 397 12.22 9.07 -12.54
C ALA A 397 13.72 9.41 -12.63
N PRO A 398 14.29 9.77 -13.80
CA PRO A 398 15.70 10.17 -13.89
C PRO A 398 16.05 11.43 -13.09
N LEU A 399 15.06 12.22 -12.68
CA LEU A 399 15.26 13.45 -11.90
C LEU A 399 15.35 13.18 -10.39
N GLY A 400 15.07 11.96 -9.91
CA GLY A 400 15.16 11.60 -8.49
C GLY A 400 14.45 12.61 -7.58
N PHE A 401 15.18 13.15 -6.62
CA PHE A 401 14.69 14.17 -5.70
C PHE A 401 14.26 15.47 -6.36
N PHE A 402 14.86 15.85 -7.50
CA PHE A 402 14.46 17.06 -8.22
C PHE A 402 13.02 16.99 -8.73
N ALA A 403 12.45 15.79 -8.94
CA ALA A 403 11.03 15.61 -9.21
C ALA A 403 10.21 15.33 -7.94
N LEU A 404 10.70 14.45 -7.07
CA LEU A 404 9.92 14.00 -5.91
C LEU A 404 9.67 15.11 -4.88
N LEU A 405 10.69 15.91 -4.55
CA LEU A 405 10.57 16.94 -3.52
C LEU A 405 9.59 18.06 -3.90
N PRO A 406 9.56 18.59 -5.14
CA PRO A 406 8.52 19.53 -5.56
C PRO A 406 7.10 18.96 -5.49
N ILE A 407 6.90 17.69 -5.83
CA ILE A 407 5.60 17.01 -5.72
C ILE A 407 5.15 16.97 -4.26
N TRP A 408 6.03 16.55 -3.35
CA TRP A 408 5.75 16.53 -1.93
C TRP A 408 5.57 17.93 -1.33
N ALA A 409 6.34 18.92 -1.79
CA ALA A 409 6.19 20.31 -1.40
C ALA A 409 4.82 20.87 -1.80
N LEU A 410 4.30 20.51 -2.99
CA LEU A 410 2.94 20.85 -3.40
C LEU A 410 1.91 20.26 -2.43
N ILE A 411 2.00 18.97 -2.13
CA ILE A 411 1.09 18.28 -1.20
C ILE A 411 1.16 18.94 0.19
N ALA A 412 2.37 19.18 0.70
CA ALA A 412 2.62 19.81 2.00
C ALA A 412 2.03 21.23 2.04
N TRP A 413 2.31 22.04 1.02
CA TRP A 413 1.83 23.43 0.93
C TRP A 413 0.30 23.49 0.87
N ARG A 414 -0.34 22.65 0.05
CA ARG A 414 -1.81 22.57 -0.04
C ARG A 414 -2.43 22.03 1.24
N GLY A 415 -1.83 21.00 1.83
CA GLY A 415 -2.20 20.46 3.14
C GLY A 415 -2.16 21.52 4.23
N TRP A 416 -1.08 22.30 4.29
CA TRP A 416 -0.92 23.39 5.25
C TRP A 416 -1.94 24.52 5.04
N LYS A 417 -2.14 24.96 3.79
CA LYS A 417 -3.14 25.98 3.43
C LYS A 417 -4.56 25.56 3.84
N THR A 418 -4.84 24.24 3.81
CA THR A 418 -6.16 23.67 4.13
C THR A 418 -6.20 22.94 5.47
N ARG A 419 -5.19 23.09 6.33
CA ARG A 419 -4.96 22.31 7.58
C ARG A 419 -6.10 22.33 8.60
N ARG A 420 -7.02 23.29 8.49
CA ARG A 420 -8.20 23.39 9.36
C ARG A 420 -9.39 22.56 8.85
N THR A 421 -9.27 21.96 7.67
CA THR A 421 -10.28 21.12 7.02
C THR A 421 -9.85 19.65 7.09
N ALA A 422 -10.81 18.72 6.95
CA ALA A 422 -10.51 17.30 6.86
C ALA A 422 -9.59 16.97 5.67
N LEU A 423 -9.74 17.68 4.54
CA LEU A 423 -8.89 17.48 3.38
C LEU A 423 -7.43 17.85 3.63
N GLY A 424 -7.17 18.93 4.37
CA GLY A 424 -5.80 19.29 4.76
C GLY A 424 -5.15 18.25 5.68
N VAL A 425 -5.93 17.67 6.59
CA VAL A 425 -5.49 16.54 7.44
C VAL A 425 -5.18 15.30 6.60
N VAL A 426 -6.03 14.97 5.64
CA VAL A 426 -5.83 13.87 4.69
C VAL A 426 -4.56 14.05 3.86
N LEU A 427 -4.30 15.26 3.36
CA LEU A 427 -3.06 15.56 2.62
C LEU A 427 -1.82 15.38 3.49
N GLY A 428 -1.87 15.85 4.74
CA GLY A 428 -0.79 15.62 5.71
C GLY A 428 -0.59 14.13 6.03
N PHE A 429 -1.67 13.38 6.21
CA PHE A 429 -1.63 11.93 6.44
C PHE A 429 -1.01 11.19 5.25
N LEU A 430 -1.49 11.44 4.03
CA LEU A 430 -0.97 10.80 2.81
C LEU A 430 0.51 11.13 2.61
N LEU A 431 0.92 12.37 2.83
CA LEU A 431 2.34 12.75 2.73
C LEU A 431 3.19 12.06 3.80
N ALA A 432 2.71 11.96 5.04
CA ALA A 432 3.43 11.30 6.12
C ALA A 432 3.58 9.79 5.87
N VAL A 433 2.53 9.14 5.35
CA VAL A 433 2.60 7.73 4.93
C VAL A 433 3.55 7.58 3.74
N ALA A 434 3.46 8.44 2.73
CA ALA A 434 4.34 8.41 1.57
C ALA A 434 5.82 8.55 1.97
N ALA A 435 6.16 9.57 2.76
CA ALA A 435 7.51 9.82 3.20
C ALA A 435 8.05 8.70 4.10
N GLY A 436 7.25 8.21 5.04
CA GLY A 436 7.70 7.13 5.93
C GLY A 436 7.86 5.79 5.20
N GLN A 437 6.93 5.42 4.31
CA GLN A 437 7.08 4.21 3.48
C GLN A 437 8.29 4.32 2.53
N PHE A 438 8.53 5.51 1.96
CA PHE A 438 9.71 5.77 1.15
C PHE A 438 11.00 5.54 1.94
N VAL A 439 11.14 6.14 3.12
CA VAL A 439 12.34 5.98 3.96
C VAL A 439 12.52 4.53 4.41
N LEU A 440 11.44 3.86 4.85
CA LEU A 440 11.51 2.46 5.29
C LEU A 440 11.94 1.52 4.14
N ALA A 441 11.39 1.70 2.94
CA ALA A 441 11.75 0.87 1.80
C ALA A 441 13.17 1.20 1.29
N ALA A 442 13.50 2.49 1.13
CA ALA A 442 14.77 2.95 0.59
C ALA A 442 15.98 2.54 1.44
N LEU A 443 15.83 2.53 2.77
CA LEU A 443 16.92 2.23 3.71
C LEU A 443 16.81 0.84 4.33
N GLY A 444 15.81 0.04 3.94
CA GLY A 444 15.47 -1.20 4.66
C GLY A 444 15.32 -2.47 3.84
N ASP A 445 15.37 -2.43 2.49
CA ASP A 445 15.11 -3.65 1.67
C ASP A 445 15.83 -3.76 0.29
N GLY A 446 16.59 -2.75 -0.10
CA GLY A 446 17.65 -2.73 -1.12
C GLY A 446 17.55 -3.22 -2.57
N LEU A 447 16.70 -4.16 -3.01
CA LEU A 447 16.47 -4.44 -4.46
C LEU A 447 15.01 -4.30 -4.85
N GLU A 448 14.13 -4.70 -3.95
CA GLU A 448 12.69 -4.69 -4.20
C GLU A 448 12.09 -3.30 -3.96
N ASN A 449 12.94 -2.27 -4.01
CA ASN A 449 12.66 -0.88 -3.69
C ASN A 449 11.49 -0.35 -4.51
N VAL A 450 11.46 -0.59 -5.83
CA VAL A 450 10.34 -0.16 -6.69
C VAL A 450 9.01 -0.76 -6.22
N LYS A 451 8.96 -2.07 -5.91
CA LYS A 451 7.75 -2.74 -5.39
C LYS A 451 7.42 -2.22 -4.00
N HIS A 452 8.35 -2.20 -3.06
CA HIS A 452 8.08 -1.84 -1.67
C HIS A 452 7.75 -0.35 -1.50
N GLN A 453 8.19 0.51 -2.43
CA GLN A 453 7.84 1.92 -2.51
C GLN A 453 6.51 2.19 -3.22
N VAL A 454 5.85 1.17 -3.78
CA VAL A 454 4.58 1.36 -4.50
C VAL A 454 3.50 1.97 -3.61
N ILE A 455 3.51 1.66 -2.30
CA ILE A 455 2.60 2.29 -1.32
C ILE A 455 2.91 3.77 -1.16
N ALA A 456 4.20 4.13 -1.13
CA ALA A 456 4.63 5.52 -1.06
C ALA A 456 4.23 6.31 -2.32
N LEU A 457 4.41 5.72 -3.50
CA LEU A 457 3.97 6.32 -4.76
C LEU A 457 2.45 6.47 -4.80
N TYR A 458 1.71 5.43 -4.42
CA TYR A 458 0.25 5.45 -4.39
C TYR A 458 -0.28 6.59 -3.51
N CYS A 459 0.23 6.72 -2.28
CA CYS A 459 -0.10 7.83 -1.40
C CYS A 459 0.28 9.20 -1.97
N THR A 460 1.45 9.29 -2.63
CA THR A 460 1.90 10.52 -3.31
C THR A 460 0.91 10.93 -4.39
N LEU A 461 0.50 10.01 -5.27
CA LEU A 461 -0.41 10.30 -6.38
C LEU A 461 -1.84 10.63 -5.92
N LEU A 462 -2.36 9.90 -4.92
CA LEU A 462 -3.63 10.29 -4.28
C LEU A 462 -3.54 11.69 -3.67
N GLY A 463 -2.41 12.00 -3.01
CA GLY A 463 -2.11 13.32 -2.46
C GLY A 463 -2.11 14.41 -3.53
N VAL A 464 -1.50 14.17 -4.69
CA VAL A 464 -1.50 15.11 -5.84
C VAL A 464 -2.92 15.38 -6.32
N VAL A 465 -3.71 14.33 -6.59
CA VAL A 465 -5.11 14.47 -7.06
C VAL A 465 -5.91 15.33 -6.09
N LEU A 466 -5.82 15.02 -4.80
CA LEU A 466 -6.54 15.75 -3.75
C LEU A 466 -6.00 17.17 -3.54
N ALA A 467 -4.69 17.39 -3.69
CA ALA A 467 -4.07 18.71 -3.60
C ALA A 467 -4.54 19.62 -4.74
N VAL A 468 -4.65 19.11 -5.96
CA VAL A 468 -5.14 19.85 -7.14
C VAL A 468 -6.60 20.31 -6.94
N VAL A 469 -7.44 19.45 -6.37
CA VAL A 469 -8.84 19.81 -6.06
C VAL A 469 -8.95 21.02 -5.13
N THR A 470 -7.97 21.22 -4.23
CA THR A 470 -8.00 22.34 -3.29
C THR A 470 -7.82 23.72 -3.92
N PHE A 471 -7.44 23.82 -5.20
CA PHE A 471 -7.40 25.10 -5.91
C PHE A 471 -8.81 25.63 -6.24
N ALA A 472 -9.81 24.75 -6.27
CA ALA A 472 -11.20 25.17 -6.41
C ALA A 472 -11.72 25.85 -5.13
N ARG A 473 -12.75 26.70 -5.27
CA ARG A 473 -13.42 27.30 -4.11
C ARG A 473 -14.34 26.26 -3.44
N PRO A 474 -14.23 26.04 -2.12
CA PRO A 474 -15.16 25.19 -1.38
C PRO A 474 -16.59 25.72 -1.47
N GLU A 475 -17.57 24.83 -1.45
CA GLU A 475 -18.96 25.24 -1.21
C GLU A 475 -19.05 25.76 0.23
N ARG A 476 -19.58 26.97 0.43
CA ARG A 476 -19.81 27.49 1.79
C ARG A 476 -20.83 26.58 2.46
N SER A 477 -20.46 25.96 3.56
CA SER A 477 -21.43 25.42 4.51
C SER A 477 -22.04 26.63 5.22
N GLU A 478 -23.23 27.05 4.80
CA GLU A 478 -24.05 28.00 5.56
C GLU A 478 -24.45 27.41 6.92
#